data_AF-A0A158R434-F1
#
_entry.id   AF-A0A158R434-F1
#
_cell.length_a   1.000
_cell.length_b   1.000
_cell.length_c   1.000
_cell.angle_alpha   90.00
_cell.angle_beta   90.00
_cell.angle_gamma   90.00
#
_symmetry.space_group_name_H-M   'P 1'
#
loop_
_entity.id
_entity.type
_entity.pdbx_description
1 polymer ?
#
loop_
_entity_poly.entity_id
_entity_poly.type
_entity_poly.pdbx_seq_one_letter_code
_entity_poly.pdbx_strand_id
1 'polypeptide(L)'
;MVYLEEHREVGDGPEKAELLSQAHSEYSEHAMEDVKLARSLRDMGQELISCHDVELAGSLLPKCDELERMADALTGALDRRAQVLKLSKGMHEQILNVCAFSYLLIADIASVADDNYYYNFYSVLQANNWCKRGVDLITNIPYDISPTCAVSALANMETFIAEGQCLKIELLSMAKA
;
A
#
# COMPACT_ATOMS: atom_id res chain seq x y z
N MET A 1 22.83 6.74 9.24
CA MET A 1 21.50 6.50 9.85
C MET A 1 20.45 6.68 8.75
N VAL A 2 19.92 5.59 8.21
CA VAL A 2 19.01 5.54 7.05
C VAL A 2 17.58 5.77 7.52
N TYR A 3 17.22 7.03 7.79
CA TYR A 3 15.89 7.43 8.31
C TYR A 3 14.81 7.56 7.22
N LEU A 4 14.99 6.92 6.06
CA LEU A 4 14.20 7.19 4.84
C LEU A 4 13.49 5.97 4.24
N GLU A 5 13.43 4.83 4.93
CA GLU A 5 12.72 3.63 4.42
C GLU A 5 11.21 3.67 4.71
N GLU A 6 10.76 4.30 5.80
CA GLU A 6 9.37 4.15 6.28
C GLU A 6 8.35 5.05 5.56
N HIS A 7 8.77 6.00 4.71
CA HIS A 7 7.88 6.99 4.07
C HIS A 7 7.98 7.03 2.54
N ARG A 8 8.58 6.02 1.90
CA ARG A 8 8.64 6.00 0.43
C ARG A 8 7.34 5.45 -0.14
N GLU A 9 6.82 6.14 -1.16
CA GLU A 9 5.63 5.70 -1.89
C GLU A 9 5.77 4.27 -2.44
N VAL A 10 4.67 3.51 -2.40
CA VAL A 10 4.55 2.13 -2.91
C VAL A 10 3.52 2.00 -4.04
N GLY A 11 2.90 3.12 -4.42
CA GLY A 11 1.84 3.20 -5.44
C GLY A 11 0.43 3.00 -4.89
N ASP A 12 -0.54 3.56 -5.59
CA ASP A 12 -1.99 3.50 -5.33
C ASP A 12 -2.74 2.55 -6.30
N GLY A 13 -2.01 1.88 -7.19
CA GLY A 13 -2.52 0.89 -8.13
C GLY A 13 -1.40 0.10 -8.81
N PRO A 14 -1.74 -0.92 -9.62
CA PRO A 14 -0.75 -1.83 -10.21
C PRO A 14 0.19 -1.12 -11.18
N GLU A 15 -0.31 -0.16 -11.96
CA GLU A 15 0.49 0.64 -12.90
C GLU A 15 1.53 1.49 -12.18
N LYS A 16 1.11 2.27 -11.15
CA LYS A 16 2.03 3.11 -10.38
C LYS A 16 3.05 2.27 -9.60
N ALA A 17 2.63 1.13 -9.04
CA ALA A 17 3.54 0.21 -8.36
C ALA A 17 4.59 -0.38 -9.32
N GLU A 18 4.22 -0.70 -10.56
CA GLU A 18 5.14 -1.17 -11.60
C GLU A 18 6.14 -0.08 -11.99
N LEU A 19 5.68 1.16 -12.23
CA LEU A 19 6.58 2.28 -12.55
C LEU A 19 7.60 2.52 -11.44
N LEU A 20 7.17 2.45 -10.17
CA LEU A 20 8.08 2.57 -9.04
C LEU A 20 9.09 1.42 -8.95
N SER A 21 8.66 0.21 -9.28
CA SER A 21 9.55 -0.96 -9.35
C SER A 21 10.60 -0.80 -10.44
N GLN A 22 10.23 -0.31 -11.63
CA GLN A 22 11.14 -0.06 -12.74
C GLN A 22 12.16 1.04 -12.40
N ALA A 23 11.67 2.19 -11.92
CA ALA A 23 12.54 3.29 -11.48
C ALA A 23 13.50 2.86 -10.37
N HIS A 24 13.05 2.01 -9.44
CA HIS A 24 13.93 1.45 -8.41
C HIS A 24 14.96 0.48 -8.98
N SER A 25 14.61 -0.30 -10.00
CA SER A 25 15.56 -1.20 -10.69
C SER A 25 16.68 -0.39 -11.34
N GLU A 26 16.34 0.65 -12.10
CA GLU A 26 17.31 1.54 -12.75
C GLU A 26 18.22 2.24 -11.72
N TYR A 27 17.62 2.78 -10.66
CA TYR A 27 18.38 3.37 -9.56
C TYR A 27 19.32 2.36 -8.88
N SER A 28 18.85 1.13 -8.67
CA SER A 28 19.64 0.07 -8.02
C SER A 28 20.82 -0.36 -8.88
N GLU A 29 20.66 -0.44 -10.20
CA GLU A 29 21.76 -0.74 -11.12
C GLU A 29 22.89 0.27 -10.97
N HIS A 30 22.56 1.56 -11.00
CA HIS A 30 23.56 2.61 -10.87
C HIS A 30 24.18 2.66 -9.46
N ALA A 31 23.36 2.58 -8.40
CA ALA A 31 23.85 2.56 -7.02
C ALA A 31 24.76 1.35 -6.73
N MET A 32 24.53 0.22 -7.41
CA MET A 32 25.39 -0.97 -7.30
C MET A 32 26.76 -0.79 -7.98
N GLU A 33 26.93 0.18 -8.87
CA GLU A 33 28.26 0.56 -9.39
C GLU A 33 29.12 1.17 -8.29
N ASP A 34 28.55 2.08 -7.49
CA ASP A 34 29.23 2.68 -6.34
C ASP A 34 29.60 1.64 -5.28
N VAL A 35 28.70 0.67 -5.03
CA VAL A 35 28.99 -0.47 -4.15
C VAL A 35 30.19 -1.28 -4.65
N LYS A 36 30.26 -1.56 -5.96
CA LYS A 36 31.38 -2.28 -6.56
C LYS A 36 32.68 -1.46 -6.43
N LEU A 37 32.63 -0.16 -6.70
CA LEU A 37 33.78 0.73 -6.56
C LEU A 37 34.27 0.80 -5.11
N ALA A 38 33.36 0.90 -4.14
CA ALA A 38 33.69 0.90 -2.71
C ALA A 38 34.39 -0.41 -2.29
N ARG A 39 33.88 -1.56 -2.75
CA ARG A 39 34.47 -2.87 -2.49
C ARG A 39 35.85 -3.03 -3.12
N SER A 40 36.03 -2.60 -4.38
CA SER A 40 37.35 -2.58 -5.02
C SER A 40 38.34 -1.68 -4.29
N LEU A 41 37.90 -0.51 -3.79
CA LEU A 41 38.75 0.39 -3.02
C LEU A 41 39.16 -0.22 -1.67
N ARG A 42 38.24 -0.89 -0.99
CA ARG A 42 38.52 -1.67 0.22
C ARG A 42 39.54 -2.78 -0.08
N ASP A 43 39.40 -3.50 -1.18
CA ASP A 43 40.34 -4.59 -1.55
C ASP A 43 41.75 -4.06 -1.79
N MET A 44 41.89 -2.96 -2.53
CA MET A 44 43.18 -2.26 -2.68
C MET A 44 43.74 -1.82 -1.33
N GLY A 45 42.89 -1.32 -0.43
CA GLY A 45 43.29 -0.96 0.94
C GLY A 45 43.82 -2.16 1.73
N GLN A 46 43.15 -3.32 1.61
CA GLN A 46 43.55 -4.56 2.29
C GLN A 46 44.87 -5.13 1.76
N GLU A 47 45.12 -5.02 0.44
CA GLU A 47 46.40 -5.37 -0.18
C GLU A 47 47.54 -4.48 0.31
N LEU A 48 47.31 -3.16 0.42
CA LEU A 48 48.29 -2.22 0.96
C LEU A 48 48.62 -2.52 2.42
N ILE A 49 47.61 -2.80 3.25
CA ILE A 49 47.81 -3.24 4.65
C ILE A 49 48.64 -4.52 4.71
N SER A 50 48.41 -5.46 3.80
CA SER A 50 49.12 -6.74 3.76
C SER A 50 50.59 -6.59 3.33
N CYS A 51 50.94 -5.51 2.62
CA CYS A 51 52.27 -5.26 2.09
C CYS A 51 53.11 -4.26 2.90
N HIS A 52 52.54 -3.51 3.86
CA HIS A 52 53.19 -2.36 4.51
C HIS A 52 53.14 -2.40 6.06
N ASP A 53 53.90 -1.49 6.68
CA ASP A 53 54.19 -1.40 8.12
C ASP A 53 52.95 -1.08 9.01
N VAL A 54 53.08 -1.37 10.31
CA VAL A 54 51.98 -1.34 11.32
C VAL A 54 51.29 0.03 11.45
N GLU A 55 52.01 1.13 11.18
CA GLU A 55 51.45 2.50 11.26
C GLU A 55 50.36 2.77 10.20
N LEU A 56 50.51 2.24 8.99
CA LEU A 56 49.55 2.45 7.90
C LEU A 56 48.24 1.68 8.17
N ALA A 57 48.37 0.49 8.77
CA ALA A 57 47.24 -0.35 9.14
C ALA A 57 46.30 0.34 10.14
N GLY A 58 46.84 1.10 11.10
CA GLY A 58 46.06 1.82 12.11
C GLY A 58 45.08 2.86 11.52
N SER A 59 45.35 3.37 10.32
CA SER A 59 44.48 4.34 9.62
C SER A 59 43.61 3.70 8.54
N LEU A 60 44.14 2.71 7.80
CA LEU A 60 43.43 2.11 6.68
C LEU A 60 42.40 1.05 7.08
N LEU A 61 42.67 0.23 8.10
CA LEU A 61 41.73 -0.79 8.58
C LEU A 61 40.34 -0.22 8.90
N PRO A 62 40.19 0.82 9.75
CA PRO A 62 38.86 1.36 10.06
C PRO A 62 38.14 1.94 8.84
N LYS A 63 38.87 2.40 7.82
CA LYS A 63 38.28 2.90 6.57
C LYS A 63 37.80 1.77 5.66
N CYS A 64 38.55 0.67 5.59
CA CYS A 64 38.14 -0.52 4.85
C CYS A 64 36.90 -1.16 5.48
N ASP A 65 36.88 -1.28 6.81
CA ASP A 65 35.73 -1.79 7.56
C ASP A 65 34.48 -0.92 7.35
N GLU A 66 34.65 0.42 7.37
CA GLU A 66 33.52 1.32 7.15
C GLU A 66 33.01 1.31 5.71
N LEU A 67 33.90 1.18 4.71
CA LEU A 67 33.51 0.99 3.31
C LEU A 67 32.67 -0.29 3.14
N GLU A 68 33.07 -1.39 3.78
CA GLU A 68 32.30 -2.63 3.74
C GLU A 68 30.94 -2.47 4.42
N ARG A 69 30.94 -1.87 5.62
CA ARG A 69 29.70 -1.62 6.36
C ARG A 69 28.72 -0.75 5.56
N MET A 70 29.21 0.26 4.85
CA MET A 70 28.40 1.13 3.99
C MET A 70 27.90 0.41 2.75
N ALA A 71 28.75 -0.38 2.09
CA ALA A 71 28.39 -1.20 0.94
C ALA A 71 27.26 -2.17 1.29
N ASP A 72 27.39 -2.90 2.39
CA ASP A 72 26.38 -3.86 2.85
C ASP A 72 25.08 -3.17 3.27
N ALA A 73 25.17 -2.02 3.96
CA ALA A 73 24.00 -1.26 4.34
C ALA A 73 23.20 -0.77 3.12
N LEU A 74 23.90 -0.30 2.07
CA LEU A 74 23.27 0.16 0.84
C LEU A 74 22.65 -1.01 0.06
N THR A 75 23.40 -2.10 -0.14
CA THR A 75 22.85 -3.32 -0.79
C THR A 75 21.60 -3.80 -0.07
N GLY A 76 21.65 -3.92 1.26
CA GLY A 76 20.49 -4.34 2.04
C GLY A 76 19.29 -3.38 1.92
N ALA A 77 19.52 -2.07 1.83
CA ALA A 77 18.46 -1.07 1.64
C ALA A 77 17.80 -1.16 0.25
N LEU A 78 18.62 -1.37 -0.80
CA LEU A 78 18.12 -1.57 -2.16
C LEU A 78 17.27 -2.84 -2.26
N ASP A 79 17.73 -3.94 -1.65
CA ASP A 79 17.02 -5.23 -1.65
C ASP A 79 15.69 -5.14 -0.89
N ARG A 80 15.69 -4.55 0.31
CA ARG A 80 14.46 -4.34 1.09
C ARG A 80 13.43 -3.54 0.30
N ARG A 81 13.85 -2.47 -0.37
CA ARG A 81 12.95 -1.65 -1.19
C ARG A 81 12.40 -2.42 -2.39
N ALA A 82 13.22 -3.23 -3.06
CA ALA A 82 12.75 -4.07 -4.16
C ALA A 82 11.68 -5.08 -3.68
N GLN A 83 11.87 -5.68 -2.50
CA GLN A 83 10.89 -6.60 -1.92
C GLN A 83 9.56 -5.91 -1.58
N VAL A 84 9.61 -4.71 -0.98
CA VAL A 84 8.41 -3.92 -0.66
C VAL A 84 7.61 -3.57 -1.92
N LEU A 85 8.28 -3.12 -2.99
CA LEU A 85 7.61 -2.77 -4.25
C LEU A 85 7.00 -3.99 -4.94
N LYS A 86 7.71 -5.12 -4.92
CA LYS A 86 7.19 -6.40 -5.44
C LYS A 86 5.93 -6.85 -4.68
N LEU A 87 5.94 -6.74 -3.36
CA LEU A 87 4.77 -7.05 -2.53
C LEU A 87 3.61 -6.10 -2.86
N SER A 88 3.87 -4.79 -2.92
CA SER A 88 2.88 -3.77 -3.24
C SER A 88 2.19 -4.04 -4.59
N LYS A 89 2.98 -4.31 -5.64
CA LYS A 89 2.44 -4.68 -6.96
C LYS A 89 1.53 -5.90 -6.87
N GLY A 90 2.00 -6.98 -6.25
CA GLY A 90 1.21 -8.21 -6.12
C GLY A 90 -0.09 -8.00 -5.34
N MET A 91 -0.08 -7.15 -4.30
CA MET A 91 -1.30 -6.77 -3.57
C MET A 91 -2.27 -6.01 -4.46
N HIS A 92 -1.80 -4.99 -5.20
CA HIS A 92 -2.64 -4.21 -6.11
C HIS A 92 -3.25 -5.04 -7.23
N GLU A 93 -2.50 -5.99 -7.81
CA GLU A 93 -3.00 -6.92 -8.81
C GLU A 93 -4.08 -7.87 -8.24
N GLN A 94 -3.88 -8.38 -7.02
CA GLN A 94 -4.88 -9.24 -6.36
C GLN A 94 -6.17 -8.48 -6.06
N ILE A 95 -6.06 -7.26 -5.54
CA ILE A 95 -7.23 -6.39 -5.30
C ILE A 95 -7.97 -6.13 -6.60
N LEU A 96 -7.25 -5.79 -7.68
CA LEU A 96 -7.85 -5.56 -8.99
C LEU A 96 -8.59 -6.81 -9.49
N ASN A 97 -7.99 -7.99 -9.36
CA ASN A 97 -8.60 -9.25 -9.79
C ASN A 97 -9.86 -9.60 -9.01
N VAL A 98 -9.88 -9.38 -7.68
CA VAL A 98 -11.08 -9.60 -6.86
C VAL A 98 -12.19 -8.62 -7.24
N CYS A 99 -11.85 -7.35 -7.45
CA CYS A 99 -12.81 -6.34 -7.89
C CYS A 99 -13.36 -6.64 -9.30
N ALA A 100 -12.51 -7.06 -10.23
CA ALA A 100 -12.89 -7.42 -11.59
C ALA A 100 -13.74 -8.70 -11.62
N PHE A 101 -13.40 -9.72 -10.85
CA PHE A 101 -14.19 -10.94 -10.74
C PHE A 101 -15.56 -10.66 -10.12
N SER A 102 -15.62 -9.81 -9.11
CA SER A 102 -16.90 -9.34 -8.55
C SER A 102 -17.74 -8.64 -9.62
N TYR A 103 -17.12 -7.75 -10.42
CA TYR A 103 -17.82 -7.03 -11.48
C TYR A 103 -18.28 -7.93 -12.64
N LEU A 104 -17.47 -8.90 -13.06
CA LEU A 104 -17.81 -9.86 -14.12
C LEU A 104 -18.86 -10.87 -13.65
N LEU A 105 -18.76 -11.38 -12.42
CA LEU A 105 -19.81 -12.21 -11.81
C LEU A 105 -21.14 -11.44 -11.75
N ILE A 106 -21.11 -10.16 -11.40
CA ILE A 106 -22.28 -9.27 -11.43
C ILE A 106 -22.82 -9.13 -12.87
N ALA A 107 -21.96 -8.94 -13.87
CA ALA A 107 -22.38 -8.79 -15.27
C ALA A 107 -22.97 -10.08 -15.86
N ASP A 108 -22.38 -11.24 -15.57
CA ASP A 108 -22.85 -12.54 -16.05
C ASP A 108 -24.17 -12.94 -15.36
N ILE A 109 -24.32 -12.68 -14.06
CA ILE A 109 -25.60 -12.85 -13.35
C ILE A 109 -26.66 -11.91 -13.91
N ALA A 110 -26.34 -10.64 -14.20
CA ALA A 110 -27.28 -9.69 -14.80
C ALA A 110 -27.74 -10.09 -16.21
N SER A 111 -26.96 -10.90 -16.94
CA SER A 111 -27.32 -11.40 -18.27
C SER A 111 -28.21 -12.66 -18.25
N VAL A 112 -28.29 -13.36 -17.12
CA VAL A 112 -29.02 -14.65 -16.97
C VAL A 112 -30.17 -14.58 -15.95
N ALA A 113 -30.26 -13.53 -15.13
CA ALA A 113 -31.17 -13.52 -13.98
C ALA A 113 -32.62 -13.07 -14.29
N ASP A 114 -33.55 -13.88 -13.82
CA ASP A 114 -34.98 -13.58 -13.63
C ASP A 114 -35.20 -12.38 -12.68
N ASP A 115 -36.33 -11.67 -12.79
CA ASP A 115 -36.63 -10.36 -12.17
C ASP A 115 -36.36 -10.28 -10.65
N ASN A 116 -36.37 -11.41 -9.95
CA ASN A 116 -36.25 -11.52 -8.50
C ASN A 116 -34.80 -11.31 -7.98
N TYR A 117 -33.77 -11.61 -8.78
CA TYR A 117 -32.37 -11.46 -8.35
C TYR A 117 -31.83 -10.03 -8.55
N TYR A 118 -32.36 -9.29 -9.54
CA TYR A 118 -32.07 -7.87 -9.76
C TYR A 118 -32.48 -7.02 -8.55
N TYR A 119 -33.60 -7.38 -7.90
CA TYR A 119 -34.09 -6.76 -6.68
C TYR A 119 -33.13 -6.94 -5.49
N ASN A 120 -32.55 -8.13 -5.35
CA ASN A 120 -31.61 -8.45 -4.28
C ASN A 120 -30.27 -7.71 -4.47
N PHE A 121 -29.78 -7.65 -5.71
CA PHE A 121 -28.57 -6.90 -6.07
C PHE A 121 -28.73 -5.38 -5.84
N TYR A 122 -29.86 -4.80 -6.26
CA TYR A 122 -30.18 -3.39 -6.01
C TYR A 122 -30.25 -3.06 -4.51
N SER A 123 -30.70 -4.02 -3.69
CA SER A 123 -30.74 -3.89 -2.22
C SER A 123 -29.34 -3.89 -1.59
N VAL A 124 -28.44 -4.79 -2.01
CA VAL A 124 -27.06 -4.85 -1.50
C VAL A 124 -26.26 -3.61 -1.89
N LEU A 125 -26.39 -3.13 -3.13
CA LEU A 125 -25.73 -1.89 -3.56
C LEU A 125 -26.25 -0.67 -2.79
N GLN A 126 -27.56 -0.57 -2.57
CA GLN A 126 -28.14 0.48 -1.73
C GLN A 126 -27.66 0.40 -0.28
N ALA A 127 -27.54 -0.81 0.28
CA ALA A 127 -27.01 -1.01 1.62
C ALA A 127 -25.55 -0.55 1.74
N ASN A 128 -24.71 -0.85 0.76
CA ASN A 128 -23.32 -0.39 0.73
C ASN A 128 -23.21 1.14 0.62
N ASN A 129 -24.03 1.75 -0.24
CA ASN A 129 -24.09 3.21 -0.36
C ASN A 129 -24.61 3.88 0.93
N TRP A 130 -25.57 3.26 1.61
CA TRP A 130 -26.04 3.71 2.91
C TRP A 130 -24.94 3.61 3.97
N CYS A 131 -24.22 2.48 4.06
CA CYS A 131 -23.08 2.32 4.97
C CYS A 131 -22.01 3.40 4.74
N LYS A 132 -21.65 3.68 3.49
CA LYS A 132 -20.66 4.72 3.15
C LYS A 132 -21.10 6.10 3.64
N ARG A 133 -22.36 6.50 3.40
CA ARG A 133 -22.90 7.76 3.93
C ARG A 133 -22.92 7.81 5.45
N GLY A 134 -23.16 6.67 6.11
CA GLY A 134 -23.09 6.56 7.56
C GLY A 134 -21.69 6.86 8.10
N VAL A 135 -20.65 6.32 7.44
CA VAL A 135 -19.24 6.63 7.77
C VAL A 135 -18.95 8.12 7.57
N ASP A 136 -19.38 8.70 6.45
CA ASP A 136 -19.19 10.13 6.19
C ASP A 136 -19.89 11.02 7.24
N LEU A 137 -21.09 10.63 7.70
CA LEU A 137 -21.87 11.34 8.73
C LEU A 137 -21.19 11.33 10.12
N ILE A 138 -20.61 10.20 10.53
CA ILE A 138 -19.95 10.07 11.83
C ILE A 138 -18.52 10.63 11.83
N THR A 139 -17.87 10.72 10.67
CA THR A 139 -16.49 11.22 10.54
C THR A 139 -16.43 12.72 10.26
N ASN A 140 -17.41 13.28 9.55
CA ASN A 140 -17.50 14.72 9.28
C ASN A 140 -18.42 15.44 10.27
N ILE A 141 -18.14 15.28 11.57
CA ILE A 141 -18.89 16.02 12.60
C ILE A 141 -18.50 17.51 12.52
N PRO A 142 -19.46 18.43 12.33
CA PRO A 142 -19.15 19.85 12.23
C PRO A 142 -18.53 20.38 13.53
N TYR A 143 -17.46 21.16 13.39
CA TYR A 143 -16.72 21.75 14.52
C TYR A 143 -17.50 22.87 15.25
N ASP A 144 -18.57 23.38 14.64
CA ASP A 144 -19.34 24.52 15.14
C ASP A 144 -20.60 24.04 15.89
N ILE A 145 -20.57 24.12 17.21
CA ILE A 145 -21.63 23.65 18.12
C ILE A 145 -22.64 24.78 18.32
N SER A 146 -23.35 25.16 17.26
CA SER A 146 -24.51 26.04 17.37
C SER A 146 -25.80 25.22 17.54
N PRO A 147 -26.84 25.76 18.22
CA PRO A 147 -28.14 25.09 18.33
C PRO A 147 -28.74 24.72 16.97
N THR A 148 -28.54 25.57 15.96
CA THR A 148 -29.02 25.35 14.59
C THR A 148 -28.27 24.20 13.91
N CYS A 149 -26.95 24.10 14.11
CA CYS A 149 -26.12 23.00 13.62
C CYS A 149 -26.48 21.66 14.30
N ALA A 150 -26.82 21.70 15.60
CA ALA A 150 -27.28 20.52 16.31
C ALA A 150 -28.64 20.02 15.78
N VAL A 151 -29.59 20.92 15.52
CA VAL A 151 -30.90 20.58 14.95
C VAL A 151 -30.77 20.00 13.54
N SER A 152 -29.92 20.57 12.68
CA SER A 152 -29.70 20.03 11.33
C SER A 152 -28.98 18.68 11.34
N ALA A 153 -28.00 18.49 12.24
CA ALA A 153 -27.33 17.20 12.43
C ALA A 153 -28.30 16.11 12.90
N LEU A 154 -29.20 16.45 13.85
CA LEU A 154 -30.24 15.53 14.33
C LEU A 154 -31.23 15.18 13.21
N ALA A 155 -31.70 16.15 12.43
CA ALA A 155 -32.59 15.90 11.29
C ALA A 155 -31.94 15.01 10.22
N ASN A 156 -30.64 15.19 9.96
CA ASN A 156 -29.88 14.36 9.05
C ASN A 156 -29.71 12.92 9.57
N MET A 157 -29.47 12.75 10.88
CA MET A 157 -29.42 11.42 11.52
C MET A 157 -30.78 10.71 11.48
N GLU A 158 -31.88 11.42 11.75
CA GLU A 158 -33.24 10.86 11.68
C GLU A 158 -33.58 10.39 10.25
N THR A 159 -33.24 11.21 9.25
CA THR A 159 -33.42 10.86 7.83
C THR A 159 -32.58 9.64 7.45
N PHE A 160 -31.31 9.60 7.87
CA PHE A 160 -30.42 8.47 7.63
C PHE A 160 -30.95 7.16 8.26
N ILE A 161 -31.46 7.22 9.50
CA ILE A 161 -32.06 6.08 10.19
C ILE A 161 -33.32 5.60 9.46
N ALA A 162 -34.19 6.53 9.03
CA ALA A 162 -35.41 6.20 8.30
C ALA A 162 -35.11 5.50 6.95
N GLU A 163 -34.11 5.98 6.22
CA GLU A 163 -33.65 5.33 4.98
C GLU A 163 -33.10 3.92 5.23
N GLY A 164 -32.41 3.71 6.35
CA GLY A 164 -31.89 2.39 6.73
C GLY A 164 -32.99 1.36 7.01
N GLN A 165 -34.12 1.80 7.57
CA GLN A 165 -35.27 0.92 7.83
C GLN A 165 -35.97 0.43 6.55
N CYS A 166 -35.76 1.12 5.42
CA CYS A 166 -36.29 0.74 4.12
C CYS A 166 -35.41 -0.26 3.35
N LEU A 167 -34.18 -0.54 3.82
CA LEU A 167 -33.27 -1.50 3.20
C LEU A 167 -33.71 -2.95 3.53
N LYS A 168 -34.50 -3.56 2.64
CA LYS A 168 -34.88 -4.97 2.75
C LYS A 168 -33.75 -5.88 2.28
N ILE A 169 -32.86 -6.27 3.19
CA ILE A 169 -31.82 -7.28 2.92
C ILE A 169 -32.40 -8.67 3.26
N GLU A 170 -33.19 -9.25 2.36
CA GLU A 170 -33.77 -10.60 2.50
C GLU A 170 -32.76 -11.73 2.17
N LEU A 171 -31.49 -11.58 2.54
CA LEU A 171 -30.47 -12.61 2.32
C LEU A 171 -30.33 -13.62 3.48
N LEU A 172 -30.88 -13.31 4.67
CA LEU A 172 -30.71 -14.15 5.87
C LEU A 172 -31.87 -15.13 6.14
N SER A 173 -33.01 -15.00 5.43
CA SER A 173 -34.15 -15.92 5.60
C SER A 173 -34.00 -17.21 4.80
N MET A 174 -33.20 -17.21 3.72
CA MET A 174 -33.03 -18.37 2.83
C MET A 174 -31.87 -19.30 3.22
N ALA A 175 -31.01 -18.91 4.17
CA ALA A 175 -29.90 -19.74 4.66
C ALA A 175 -30.33 -20.81 5.69
N LYS A 176 -31.63 -20.97 5.93
CA LYS A 176 -32.22 -22.10 6.69
C LYS A 176 -33.10 -22.94 5.78
N ALA A 177 -32.48 -23.77 4.95
CA ALA A 177 -33.11 -24.95 4.36
C ALA A 177 -32.04 -26.05 4.20
#